data_AF-A0A846MQL5-F1
#
_entry.id   AF-A0A846MQL5-F1
#
_cell.length_a   1.000
_cell.length_b   1.000
_cell.length_c   1.000
_cell.angle_alpha   90.00
_cell.angle_beta   90.00
_cell.angle_gamma   90.00
#
_symmetry.space_group_name_H-M   'P 1'
#
loop_
_entity.id
_entity.type
_entity.pdbx_description
1 polymer ?
#
loop_
_entity_poly.entity_id
_entity_poly.type
_entity_poly.pdbx_seq_one_letter_code
_entity_poly.pdbx_strand_id
1 'polypeptide(L)'
;MKKELLIDKYMQQMHRMYLLLLGGQVLLTAFCYFEVEVKHVFHPHPALNIAFGLLVPLLTIAMMVSVRLLAQTKLKSIQSHSHIEEKVRLYSQMLVVTYAVVSGTILFVLLAFCVTQHWFFLVAALSVIVFFAMMYPTKEKVYADLSFSRIERQMMDHLPASPFVGESPSEQSFS
;
A
#
# COMPACT_ATOMS: atom_id res chain seq x y z
N MET A 1 16.50 1.79 -24.11
CA MET A 1 17.34 2.36 -23.04
C MET A 1 16.65 3.40 -22.14
N LYS A 2 16.44 4.68 -22.51
CA LYS A 2 15.89 5.67 -21.53
C LYS A 2 14.48 5.34 -21.01
N LYS A 3 13.60 4.80 -21.87
CA LYS A 3 12.19 4.47 -21.52
C LYS A 3 12.07 3.27 -20.58
N GLU A 4 12.87 2.24 -20.83
CA GLU A 4 13.00 1.04 -20.00
C GLU A 4 13.43 1.39 -18.57
N LEU A 5 14.43 2.26 -18.43
CA LEU A 5 14.90 2.76 -17.13
C LEU A 5 13.81 3.49 -16.34
N LEU A 6 12.87 4.18 -17.00
CA LEU A 6 11.80 4.93 -16.33
C LEU A 6 10.72 4.00 -15.78
N ILE A 7 10.36 2.97 -16.53
CA ILE A 7 9.38 1.97 -16.11
C ILE A 7 9.89 1.22 -14.86
N ASP A 8 11.16 0.81 -14.85
CA ASP A 8 11.78 0.17 -13.69
C ASP A 8 11.79 1.09 -12.45
N LYS A 9 12.09 2.38 -12.64
CA LYS A 9 12.05 3.36 -11.54
C LYS A 9 10.66 3.44 -10.90
N TYR A 10 9.59 3.44 -11.70
CA TYR A 10 8.23 3.48 -11.17
C TYR A 10 7.85 2.19 -10.44
N MET A 11 8.23 1.02 -10.97
CA MET A 11 7.97 -0.26 -10.30
C MET A 11 8.71 -0.37 -8.96
N GLN A 12 9.97 0.05 -8.92
CA GLN A 12 10.74 0.13 -7.68
C GLN A 12 10.14 1.12 -6.69
N GLN A 13 9.61 2.26 -7.17
CA GLN A 13 8.92 3.23 -6.32
C GLN A 13 7.68 2.62 -5.67
N MET A 14 6.82 1.94 -6.44
CA MET A 14 5.63 1.26 -5.91
C MET A 14 6.00 0.25 -4.82
N HIS A 15 7.02 -0.57 -5.07
CA HIS A 15 7.48 -1.58 -4.14
C HIS A 15 8.05 -0.99 -2.84
N ARG A 16 8.95 0.01 -2.94
CA ARG A 16 9.51 0.69 -1.76
C ARG A 16 8.41 1.34 -0.91
N MET A 17 7.42 1.98 -1.55
CA MET A 17 6.35 2.63 -0.81
C MET A 17 5.42 1.62 -0.12
N TYR A 18 5.11 0.51 -0.79
CA TYR A 18 4.37 -0.60 -0.17
C TYR A 18 5.10 -1.15 1.05
N LEU A 19 6.41 -1.43 0.94
CA LEU A 19 7.21 -1.98 2.03
C LEU A 19 7.26 -1.02 3.23
N LEU A 20 7.45 0.27 2.96
CA LEU A 20 7.51 1.30 4.00
C LEU A 20 6.18 1.40 4.77
N LEU A 21 5.06 1.38 4.05
CA LEU A 21 3.72 1.45 4.65
C LEU A 21 3.38 0.18 5.43
N LEU A 22 3.68 -1.00 4.86
CA LEU A 22 3.47 -2.28 5.53
C LEU A 22 4.35 -2.42 6.79
N GLY A 23 5.62 -2.03 6.70
CA GLY A 23 6.51 -2.03 7.87
C GLY A 23 6.03 -1.05 8.95
N GLY A 24 5.63 0.16 8.55
CA GLY A 24 5.14 1.19 9.46
C GLY A 24 3.90 0.75 10.25
N GLN A 25 2.91 0.15 9.59
CA GLN A 25 1.70 -0.33 10.27
C GLN A 25 1.96 -1.55 11.18
N VAL A 26 2.87 -2.44 10.81
CA VAL A 26 3.25 -3.58 11.66
C VAL A 26 3.97 -3.10 12.93
N LEU A 27 4.92 -2.18 12.78
CA LEU A 27 5.62 -1.57 13.91
C LEU A 27 4.65 -0.82 14.83
N LEU A 28 3.72 -0.05 14.26
CA LEU A 28 2.73 0.67 15.04
C LEU A 28 1.76 -0.27 15.77
N THR A 29 1.37 -1.37 15.14
CA THR A 29 0.53 -2.40 15.77
C THR A 29 1.25 -3.00 16.99
N ALA A 30 2.53 -3.34 16.85
CA ALA A 30 3.34 -3.83 17.95
C ALA A 30 3.44 -2.77 19.07
N PHE A 31 3.68 -1.50 18.72
CA PHE A 31 3.72 -0.41 19.69
C PHE A 31 2.40 -0.26 20.47
N CYS A 32 1.24 -0.19 19.78
CA CYS A 32 -0.06 -0.13 20.45
C CYS A 32 -0.30 -1.35 21.35
N TYR A 33 0.10 -2.55 20.91
CA TYR A 33 -0.02 -3.77 21.71
C TYR A 33 0.78 -3.68 23.03
N PHE A 34 2.05 -3.26 22.97
CA PHE A 34 2.87 -3.09 24.16
C PHE A 34 2.34 -2.02 25.11
N GLU A 35 1.85 -0.89 24.59
CA GLU A 35 1.31 0.19 25.43
C GLU A 35 0.03 -0.24 26.17
N VAL A 36 -0.85 -1.00 25.51
CA VAL A 36 -2.12 -1.47 26.08
C VAL A 36 -1.90 -2.56 27.13
N GLU A 37 -1.05 -3.55 26.85
CA GLU A 37 -0.88 -4.74 27.71
C GLU A 37 0.17 -4.55 28.81
N VAL A 38 1.20 -3.73 28.61
CA VAL A 38 2.33 -3.63 29.55
C VAL A 38 2.25 -2.41 30.45
N LYS A 39 1.82 -1.26 29.90
CA LYS A 39 1.91 0.02 30.61
C LYS A 39 0.55 0.54 31.11
N HIS A 40 -0.57 0.02 30.59
CA HIS A 40 -1.93 0.45 30.95
C HIS A 40 -2.11 1.98 30.98
N VAL A 41 -1.47 2.70 30.05
CA VAL A 41 -1.45 4.17 30.03
C VAL A 41 -2.83 4.76 29.75
N PHE A 42 -3.67 4.04 29.01
CA PHE A 42 -5.01 4.49 28.66
C PHE A 42 -6.04 3.91 29.63
N HIS A 43 -7.00 4.73 30.06
CA HIS A 43 -8.14 4.28 30.83
C HIS A 43 -9.36 4.20 29.92
N PRO A 44 -9.93 3.00 29.68
CA PRO A 44 -11.01 2.83 28.72
C PRO A 44 -12.30 3.47 29.25
N HIS A 45 -12.87 4.40 28.48
CA HIS A 45 -14.18 4.98 28.78
C HIS A 45 -15.28 4.21 28.00
N PRO A 46 -16.34 3.71 28.66
CA PRO A 46 -17.39 2.93 28.00
C PRO A 46 -18.08 3.62 26.82
N ALA A 47 -18.23 4.95 26.85
CA ALA A 47 -18.81 5.73 25.75
C ALA A 47 -17.99 5.64 24.46
N LEU A 48 -16.65 5.58 24.57
CA LEU A 48 -15.76 5.46 23.42
C LEU A 48 -15.87 4.08 22.78
N ASN A 49 -16.04 3.02 23.56
CA ASN A 49 -16.22 1.68 23.02
C ASN A 49 -17.47 1.59 22.14
N ILE A 50 -18.58 2.19 22.56
CA ILE A 50 -19.82 2.25 21.76
C ILE A 50 -19.60 3.06 20.47
N ALA A 51 -18.99 4.25 20.59
CA ALA A 51 -18.75 5.12 19.45
C ALA A 51 -17.83 4.46 18.40
N PHE A 52 -16.68 3.92 18.83
CA PHE A 52 -15.76 3.22 17.93
C PHE A 52 -16.34 1.89 17.41
N GLY A 53 -17.18 1.21 18.20
CA GLY A 53 -17.87 -0.01 17.79
C GLY A 53 -18.77 0.20 16.56
N LEU A 54 -19.36 1.39 16.41
CA LEU A 54 -20.12 1.76 15.22
C LEU A 54 -19.22 2.34 14.11
N LEU A 55 -18.24 3.16 14.49
CA LEU A 55 -17.48 3.95 13.53
C LEU A 55 -16.40 3.14 12.79
N VAL A 56 -15.73 2.18 13.46
CA VAL A 56 -14.74 1.28 12.84
C VAL A 56 -15.32 0.45 11.69
N PRO A 57 -16.44 -0.28 11.85
CA PRO A 57 -17.00 -1.04 10.73
C PRO A 57 -17.48 -0.12 9.60
N LEU A 58 -18.09 1.03 9.93
CA LEU A 58 -18.51 2.01 8.93
C LEU A 58 -17.32 2.52 8.10
N LEU A 59 -16.22 2.87 8.77
CA LEU A 59 -15.00 3.34 8.10
C LEU A 59 -14.36 2.23 7.25
N THR A 60 -14.35 1.00 7.74
CA THR A 60 -13.80 -0.16 7.01
C THR A 60 -14.61 -0.45 5.73
N ILE A 61 -15.94 -0.38 5.80
CA ILE A 61 -16.82 -0.51 4.63
C ILE A 61 -16.59 0.65 3.66
N ALA A 62 -16.53 1.89 4.17
CA ALA A 62 -16.27 3.07 3.37
C ALA A 62 -14.93 2.96 2.62
N MET A 63 -13.87 2.54 3.30
CA MET A 63 -12.57 2.25 2.70
C MET A 63 -12.68 1.23 1.56
N MET A 64 -13.37 0.11 1.79
CA MET A 64 -13.51 -0.94 0.78
C MET A 64 -14.24 -0.44 -0.47
N VAL A 65 -15.28 0.39 -0.29
CA VAL A 65 -16.00 1.05 -1.39
C VAL A 65 -15.09 2.04 -2.11
N SER A 66 -14.39 2.91 -1.38
CA SER A 66 -13.47 3.90 -1.95
C SER A 66 -12.37 3.26 -2.78
N VAL A 67 -11.75 2.18 -2.28
CA VAL A 67 -10.71 1.44 -3.01
C VAL A 67 -11.26 0.88 -4.32
N ARG A 68 -12.47 0.28 -4.30
CA ARG A 68 -13.11 -0.27 -5.51
C ARG A 68 -13.47 0.82 -6.52
N LEU A 69 -14.03 1.95 -6.06
CA LEU A 69 -14.39 3.06 -6.93
C LEU A 69 -13.15 3.72 -7.56
N LEU A 70 -12.08 3.91 -6.77
CA LEU A 70 -10.80 4.42 -7.27
C LEU A 70 -10.24 3.49 -8.34
N ALA A 71 -10.20 2.19 -8.10
CA ALA A 71 -9.74 1.21 -9.07
C ALA A 71 -10.59 1.28 -10.36
N GLN A 72 -11.91 1.26 -10.28
CA GLN A 72 -12.76 1.25 -11.47
C GLN A 72 -12.67 2.54 -12.29
N THR A 73 -12.64 3.70 -11.64
CA THR A 73 -12.65 5.01 -12.32
C THR A 73 -11.29 5.35 -12.91
N LYS A 74 -10.21 5.16 -12.12
CA LYS A 74 -8.85 5.47 -12.56
C LYS A 74 -8.38 4.46 -13.59
N LEU A 75 -8.63 3.16 -13.41
CA LEU A 75 -8.13 2.14 -14.33
C LEU A 75 -8.72 2.26 -15.74
N LYS A 76 -10.03 2.59 -15.85
CA LYS A 76 -10.65 2.89 -17.15
C LYS A 76 -10.01 4.09 -17.85
N SER A 77 -9.70 5.15 -17.10
CA SER A 77 -9.02 6.33 -17.63
C SER A 77 -7.57 6.04 -18.00
N ILE A 78 -6.88 5.16 -17.28
CA ILE A 78 -5.49 4.80 -17.57
C ILE A 78 -5.42 3.94 -18.84
N GLN A 79 -6.33 2.99 -19.01
CA GLN A 79 -6.35 2.10 -20.18
C GLN A 79 -6.55 2.83 -21.51
N SER A 80 -7.21 4.01 -21.51
CA SER A 80 -7.43 4.80 -22.72
C SER A 80 -6.20 5.57 -23.22
N HIS A 81 -5.09 5.59 -22.47
CA HIS A 81 -3.86 6.24 -22.90
C HIS A 81 -3.09 5.35 -23.88
N SER A 82 -2.41 5.96 -24.87
CA SER A 82 -1.66 5.21 -25.89
C SER A 82 -0.23 4.87 -25.47
N HIS A 83 0.35 5.60 -24.52
CA HIS A 83 1.74 5.44 -24.10
C HIS A 83 1.91 4.61 -22.82
N ILE A 84 2.70 3.54 -22.90
CA ILE A 84 3.02 2.62 -21.79
C ILE A 84 3.60 3.35 -20.58
N GLU A 85 4.52 4.28 -20.80
CA GLU A 85 5.18 5.02 -19.72
C GLU A 85 4.16 5.85 -18.90
N GLU A 86 3.22 6.48 -19.60
CA GLU A 86 2.17 7.26 -18.97
C GLU A 86 1.16 6.36 -18.24
N LYS A 87 0.84 5.18 -18.79
CA LYS A 87 0.03 4.18 -18.11
C LYS A 87 0.65 3.74 -16.78
N VAL A 88 1.93 3.38 -16.78
CA VAL A 88 2.65 2.93 -15.58
C VAL A 88 2.76 4.06 -14.56
N ARG A 89 3.04 5.30 -15.00
CA ARG A 89 3.07 6.48 -14.12
C ARG A 89 1.72 6.72 -13.44
N LEU A 90 0.64 6.74 -14.21
CA LEU A 90 -0.71 6.99 -13.68
C LEU A 90 -1.19 5.83 -12.78
N TYR A 91 -0.83 4.60 -13.10
CA TYR A 91 -1.10 3.44 -12.26
C TYR A 91 -0.34 3.53 -10.92
N SER A 92 0.93 3.97 -10.94
CA SER A 92 1.71 4.22 -9.72
C SER A 92 1.01 5.25 -8.82
N GLN A 93 0.56 6.36 -9.40
CA GLN A 93 -0.18 7.39 -8.67
C GLN A 93 -1.50 6.88 -8.10
N MET A 94 -2.24 6.07 -8.86
CA MET A 94 -3.47 5.44 -8.37
C MET A 94 -3.18 4.55 -7.15
N LEU A 95 -2.18 3.67 -7.24
CA LEU A 95 -1.79 2.79 -6.12
C LEU A 95 -1.37 3.58 -4.89
N VAL A 96 -0.60 4.66 -5.06
CA VAL A 96 -0.19 5.54 -3.95
C VAL A 96 -1.39 6.09 -3.18
N VAL A 97 -2.40 6.59 -3.91
CA VAL A 97 -3.64 7.10 -3.31
C VAL A 97 -4.43 5.98 -2.63
N THR A 98 -4.54 4.82 -3.28
CA THR A 98 -5.19 3.64 -2.70
C THR A 98 -4.52 3.21 -1.39
N TYR A 99 -3.19 3.17 -1.37
CA TYR A 99 -2.44 2.81 -0.17
C TYR A 99 -2.62 3.83 0.95
N ALA A 100 -2.72 5.12 0.64
CA ALA A 100 -3.00 6.16 1.64
C ALA A 100 -4.39 5.99 2.29
N VAL A 101 -5.42 5.67 1.50
CA VAL A 101 -6.79 5.42 2.00
C VAL A 101 -6.81 4.22 2.96
N VAL A 102 -6.18 3.12 2.56
CA VAL A 102 -6.13 1.91 3.40
C VAL A 102 -5.28 2.16 4.66
N SER A 103 -4.12 2.80 4.53
CA SER A 103 -3.25 3.11 5.66
C SER A 103 -3.94 4.02 6.68
N GLY A 104 -4.64 5.07 6.22
CA GLY A 104 -5.41 5.95 7.10
C GLY A 104 -6.50 5.21 7.88
N THR A 105 -7.14 4.22 7.25
CA THR A 105 -8.12 3.35 7.92
C THR A 105 -7.45 2.50 9.00
N ILE A 106 -6.29 1.90 8.71
CA ILE A 106 -5.55 1.06 9.68
C ILE A 106 -5.10 1.88 10.88
N LEU A 107 -4.56 3.08 10.66
CA LEU A 107 -4.17 4.00 11.73
C LEU A 107 -5.36 4.34 12.63
N PHE A 108 -6.54 4.60 12.04
CA PHE A 108 -7.74 4.91 12.81
C PHE A 108 -8.22 3.71 13.64
N VAL A 109 -8.22 2.51 13.08
CA VAL A 109 -8.64 1.30 13.81
C VAL A 109 -7.65 0.95 14.92
N LEU A 110 -6.34 1.13 14.70
CA LEU A 110 -5.32 0.98 15.75
C LEU A 110 -5.48 2.02 16.86
N LEU A 111 -5.81 3.27 16.52
CA LEU A 111 -6.13 4.30 17.51
C LEU A 111 -7.34 3.88 18.36
N ALA A 112 -8.39 3.34 17.74
CA ALA A 112 -9.55 2.82 18.46
C ALA A 112 -9.15 1.70 19.43
N PHE A 113 -8.26 0.78 19.03
CA PHE A 113 -7.71 -0.24 19.93
C PHE A 113 -6.94 0.37 21.09
N CYS A 114 -6.01 1.28 20.82
CA CYS A 114 -5.18 1.94 21.82
C CYS A 114 -6.03 2.66 22.90
N VAL A 115 -7.13 3.31 22.50
CA VAL A 115 -8.00 4.09 23.40
C VAL A 115 -9.02 3.23 24.15
N THR A 116 -9.62 2.23 23.49
CA THR A 116 -10.67 1.39 24.08
C THR A 116 -10.14 0.15 24.78
N GLN A 117 -8.90 -0.24 24.47
CA GLN A 117 -8.25 -1.48 24.92
C GLN A 117 -9.06 -2.74 24.59
N HIS A 118 -9.95 -2.66 23.60
CA HIS A 118 -10.83 -3.75 23.25
C HIS A 118 -10.27 -4.55 22.07
N TRP A 119 -9.99 -5.84 22.30
CA TRP A 119 -9.36 -6.76 21.35
C TRP A 119 -10.05 -6.84 19.99
N PHE A 120 -11.36 -6.62 19.94
CA PHE A 120 -12.12 -6.52 18.68
C PHE A 120 -11.46 -5.56 17.67
N PHE A 121 -10.98 -4.39 18.13
CA PHE A 121 -10.37 -3.41 17.25
C PHE A 121 -8.97 -3.83 16.79
N LEU A 122 -8.23 -4.59 17.60
CA LEU A 122 -6.94 -5.16 17.17
C LEU A 122 -7.16 -6.20 16.06
N VAL A 123 -8.12 -7.10 16.23
CA VAL A 123 -8.48 -8.09 15.20
C VAL A 123 -8.97 -7.38 13.92
N ALA A 124 -9.76 -6.32 14.05
CA ALA A 124 -10.16 -5.49 12.92
C ALA A 124 -8.94 -4.86 12.21
N ALA A 125 -8.02 -4.25 12.94
CA ALA A 125 -6.80 -3.67 12.37
C ALA A 125 -5.97 -4.72 11.61
N LEU A 126 -5.77 -5.91 12.21
CA LEU A 126 -5.06 -7.02 11.59
C LEU A 126 -5.74 -7.49 10.30
N SER A 127 -7.08 -7.56 10.28
CA SER A 127 -7.81 -7.94 9.05
C SER A 127 -7.61 -6.91 7.92
N VAL A 128 -7.58 -5.61 8.24
CA VAL A 128 -7.31 -4.57 7.25
C VAL A 128 -5.83 -4.56 6.82
N ILE A 129 -4.89 -4.87 7.72
CA ILE A 129 -3.47 -5.05 7.37
C ILE A 129 -3.28 -6.25 6.43
N VAL A 130 -3.97 -7.37 6.68
CA VAL A 130 -3.96 -8.54 5.80
C VAL A 130 -4.55 -8.18 4.43
N PHE A 131 -5.66 -7.43 4.41
CA PHE A 131 -6.22 -6.91 3.16
C PHE A 131 -5.21 -6.03 2.40
N PHE A 132 -4.52 -5.12 3.09
CA PHE A 132 -3.44 -4.32 2.49
C PHE A 132 -2.29 -5.19 1.98
N ALA A 133 -1.90 -6.22 2.73
CA ALA A 133 -0.83 -7.12 2.34
C ALA A 133 -1.16 -7.85 1.02
N MET A 134 -2.41 -8.25 0.83
CA MET A 134 -2.90 -8.84 -0.43
C MET A 134 -2.82 -7.87 -1.63
N MET A 135 -2.69 -6.56 -1.41
CA MET A 135 -2.51 -5.56 -2.46
C MET A 135 -1.04 -5.39 -2.89
N TYR A 136 -0.18 -6.38 -2.59
CA TYR A 136 1.22 -6.39 -3.02
C TYR A 136 1.35 -6.12 -4.54
N PRO A 137 2.14 -5.11 -4.95
CA PRO A 137 2.31 -4.76 -6.35
C PRO A 137 3.26 -5.76 -7.01
N THR A 138 2.71 -6.74 -7.74
CA THR A 138 3.50 -7.64 -8.60
C THR A 138 3.50 -7.14 -10.04
N LYS A 139 4.60 -7.38 -10.77
CA LYS A 139 4.67 -7.10 -12.21
C LYS A 139 3.46 -7.72 -12.95
N GLU A 140 3.12 -8.95 -12.58
CA GLU A 140 1.96 -9.70 -13.09
C GLU A 140 0.61 -9.00 -12.88
N LYS A 141 0.36 -8.42 -11.70
CA LYS A 141 -0.86 -7.63 -11.45
C LYS A 141 -0.90 -6.36 -12.28
N VAL A 142 0.22 -5.65 -12.39
CA VAL A 142 0.32 -4.47 -13.25
C VAL A 142 0.03 -4.84 -14.72
N TYR A 143 0.53 -5.98 -15.18
CA TYR A 143 0.23 -6.49 -16.52
C TYR A 143 -1.22 -6.90 -16.74
N ALA A 144 -1.86 -7.51 -15.73
CA ALA A 144 -3.26 -7.91 -15.79
C ALA A 144 -4.20 -6.70 -15.78
N ASP A 145 -3.93 -5.73 -14.90
CA ASP A 145 -4.78 -4.55 -14.70
C ASP A 145 -4.72 -3.56 -15.86
N LEU A 146 -3.54 -3.40 -16.49
CA LEU A 146 -3.32 -2.47 -17.61
C LEU A 146 -3.62 -3.07 -18.98
N SER A 147 -4.07 -4.35 -19.02
CA SER A 147 -4.41 -5.09 -20.24
C SER A 147 -3.35 -4.96 -21.36
N PHE A 148 -2.07 -4.93 -20.97
CA PHE A 148 -0.96 -4.74 -21.91
C PHE A 148 -0.95 -5.84 -22.99
N SER A 149 -0.75 -5.43 -24.24
CA SER A 149 -0.60 -6.31 -25.41
C SER A 149 0.62 -7.23 -25.24
N ARG A 150 0.64 -8.41 -25.89
CA ARG A 150 1.77 -9.37 -25.85
C ARG A 150 3.12 -8.73 -26.20
N ILE A 151 3.13 -7.70 -27.05
CA ILE A 151 4.33 -6.98 -27.47
C ILE A 151 4.86 -6.06 -26.34
N GLU A 152 3.97 -5.47 -25.56
CA GLU A 152 4.32 -4.61 -24.41
C GLU A 152 4.82 -5.45 -23.23
N ARG A 153 4.35 -6.70 -23.10
CA ARG A 153 4.91 -7.69 -22.16
C ARG A 153 6.33 -8.07 -22.51
N GLN A 154 6.61 -8.35 -23.79
CA GLN A 154 7.98 -8.59 -24.22
C GLN A 154 8.86 -7.39 -23.87
N MET A 155 8.40 -6.14 -24.07
CA MET A 155 9.12 -4.90 -23.70
C MET A 155 9.52 -4.75 -22.23
N MET A 156 8.85 -5.44 -21.33
CA MET A 156 9.09 -5.31 -19.89
C MET A 156 9.73 -6.57 -19.27
N ASP A 157 9.72 -7.69 -20.00
CA ASP A 157 10.43 -8.93 -19.61
C ASP A 157 11.94 -8.90 -19.90
N HIS A 158 12.43 -8.02 -20.78
CA HIS A 158 13.87 -7.74 -20.90
C HIS A 158 14.42 -6.76 -19.86
N LEU A 159 13.56 -6.22 -18.99
CA LEU A 159 14.03 -5.52 -17.80
C LEU A 159 14.49 -6.60 -16.81
N PRO A 160 15.77 -6.60 -16.40
CA PRO A 160 16.30 -7.65 -15.53
C PRO A 160 15.38 -7.80 -14.32
N ALA A 161 15.00 -9.05 -14.02
CA ALA A 161 14.21 -9.37 -12.84
C ALA A 161 15.03 -8.97 -11.61
N SER A 162 14.78 -7.76 -11.12
CA SER A 162 15.44 -7.09 -9.99
C SER A 162 16.13 -8.06 -9.04
N PRO A 163 17.45 -8.31 -9.20
CA PRO A 163 18.25 -8.59 -8.04
C PRO A 163 18.52 -7.24 -7.38
N PHE A 164 18.50 -7.21 -6.05
CA PHE A 164 19.21 -6.19 -5.33
C PHE A 164 20.65 -6.14 -5.84
N VAL A 165 20.95 -5.26 -6.80
CA VAL A 165 22.32 -4.91 -7.16
C VAL A 165 22.46 -3.45 -6.79
N GLY A 166 22.97 -3.24 -5.58
CA GLY A 166 23.71 -2.03 -5.29
C GLY A 166 24.92 -2.01 -6.22
N GLU A 167 24.83 -1.27 -7.31
CA GLU A 167 26.02 -0.66 -7.87
C GLU A 167 26.40 0.47 -6.91
N SER A 168 27.31 0.18 -5.98
CA SER A 168 28.18 1.23 -5.46
C SER A 168 28.93 1.78 -6.67
N PRO A 169 28.96 3.10 -6.89
CA PRO A 169 29.88 3.66 -7.87
C PRO A 169 31.29 3.35 -7.37
N SER A 170 31.96 2.44 -8.07
CA SER A 170 33.39 2.28 -8.03
C SER A 170 34.01 3.63 -8.42
N GLU A 171 34.48 4.37 -7.42
CA GLU A 171 35.51 5.38 -7.61
C GLU A 171 36.75 4.67 -8.13
N GLN A 172 36.89 4.65 -9.46
CA GLN A 172 38.19 4.59 -10.09
C GLN A 172 38.39 5.86 -10.91
N SER A 173 39.44 6.56 -10.48
CA SER A 173 40.39 7.31 -11.30
C SER A 173 39.92 8.63 -11.90
N PHE A 174 40.43 9.73 -11.34
CA PHE A 174 41.25 10.64 -12.15
C PHE A 174 42.32 11.34 -11.28
N SER A 175 43.58 11.08 -11.67
CA SER A 175 44.83 11.80 -11.39
C SER A 175 45.50 11.66 -10.03
#